data_AF-A0A1W0E619-F1
#
_entry.id   AF-A0A1W0E619-F1
#
_cell.length_a   1.000
_cell.length_b   1.000
_cell.length_c   1.000
_cell.angle_alpha   90.00
_cell.angle_beta   90.00
_cell.angle_gamma   90.00
#
_symmetry.space_group_name_H-M   'P 1'
#
loop_
_entity.id
_entity.type
_entity.pdbx_description
1 polymer ?
#
loop_
_entity_poly.entity_id
_entity_poly.type
_entity_poly.pdbx_seq_one_letter_code
_entity_poly.pdbx_strand_id
1 'polypeptide(L)' 'MLLADSRFTQESKLSKLPKWIQQRIEKGNVGLSIEMAMNVTKYFFKEMAQKSNSFETSLVEEKNVKNFLKK' A
#
# COMPACT_ATOMS: atom_id res chain seq x y z
N MET A 1 -1.13 -8.16 -1.61
CA MET A 1 -2.37 -8.56 -2.33
C MET A 1 -2.06 -8.56 -3.81
N LEU A 2 -2.48 -9.58 -4.56
CA LEU A 2 -2.23 -9.68 -6.01
C LEU A 2 -3.57 -9.67 -6.77
N LEU A 3 -3.63 -8.93 -7.87
CA LEU A 3 -4.74 -8.95 -8.82
C LEU A 3 -4.23 -9.64 -10.10
N ALA A 4 -4.49 -10.94 -10.22
CA ALA A 4 -3.84 -11.81 -11.22
C ALA A 4 -4.55 -11.82 -12.59
N ASP A 5 -5.33 -10.79 -12.91
CA ASP A 5 -6.12 -10.74 -14.14
C ASP A 5 -5.77 -9.47 -14.94
N SER A 6 -5.56 -9.63 -16.24
CA SER A 6 -5.18 -8.55 -17.16
C SER A 6 -6.20 -7.42 -17.19
N ARG A 7 -7.47 -7.67 -16.86
CA ARG A 7 -8.53 -6.66 -16.78
C ARG A 7 -8.22 -5.58 -15.74
N PHE A 8 -7.45 -5.89 -14.70
CA PHE A 8 -7.03 -4.91 -13.68
C PHE A 8 -5.89 -3.99 -14.13
N THR A 9 -5.40 -4.12 -15.37
CA THR A 9 -4.54 -3.10 -15.98
C THR A 9 -5.33 -1.89 -16.46
N GLN A 10 -6.64 -2.03 -16.66
CA GLN A 10 -7.50 -0.95 -17.13
C GLN A 10 -7.84 0.02 -15.99
N GLU A 11 -7.65 1.30 -16.23
CA GLU A 11 -7.92 2.37 -15.27
C GLU A 11 -9.41 2.41 -14.82
N SER A 12 -10.33 2.06 -15.73
CA SER A 12 -11.77 1.97 -15.44
C SER A 12 -12.13 0.88 -14.42
N LYS A 13 -11.28 -0.14 -14.26
CA LYS A 13 -11.45 -1.21 -13.27
C LYS A 13 -10.73 -0.87 -11.97
N LEU A 14 -9.53 -0.28 -12.06
CA LEU A 14 -8.78 0.20 -10.89
C LEU A 14 -9.53 1.31 -10.15
N SER A 15 -10.17 2.23 -10.86
CA SER A 15 -10.95 3.33 -10.27
C SER A 15 -12.20 2.88 -9.51
N LYS A 16 -12.64 1.62 -9.70
CA LYS A 16 -13.74 1.01 -8.95
C LYS A 16 -13.31 0.40 -7.62
N LEU A 17 -12.01 0.25 -7.38
CA LEU A 17 -11.52 -0.25 -6.10
C LEU A 17 -11.75 0.78 -4.99
N PRO A 18 -11.78 0.40 -3.71
CA PRO A 18 -11.80 1.37 -2.62
C PRO A 18 -10.59 2.31 -2.63
N LYS A 19 -10.78 3.58 -2.26
CA LYS A 19 -9.72 4.62 -2.30
C LYS A 19 -8.44 4.22 -1.57
N TRP A 20 -8.56 3.53 -0.42
CA TRP A 20 -7.41 3.10 0.36
C TRP A 20 -6.53 2.06 -0.36
N ILE A 21 -7.10 1.24 -1.25
CA ILE A 21 -6.34 0.34 -2.12
C ILE A 21 -5.71 1.13 -3.26
N GLN A 22 -6.50 1.99 -3.92
CA GLN A 22 -6.03 2.79 -5.07
C GLN A 22 -4.80 3.63 -4.70
N GLN A 23 -4.80 4.24 -3.51
CA GLN A 23 -3.69 5.05 -3.00
C GLN A 23 -2.37 4.27 -2.81
N ARG A 24 -2.44 2.94 -2.72
CA ARG A 24 -1.27 2.06 -2.52
C ARG A 24 -0.88 1.31 -3.79
N ILE A 25 -1.67 1.40 -4.86
CA ILE A 25 -1.30 0.85 -6.16
C ILE A 25 -0.42 1.88 -6.88
N GLU A 26 0.87 1.60 -6.93
CA GLU A 26 1.81 2.37 -7.74
C GLU A 26 1.68 2.00 -9.21
N LYS A 27 1.82 2.98 -10.11
CA LYS A 27 1.75 2.76 -11.56
C LYS A 27 2.77 1.71 -12.05
N GLY A 28 3.92 1.61 -11.38
CA GLY A 28 4.96 0.62 -11.69
C GLY A 28 4.61 -0.82 -11.31
N ASN A 29 3.58 -1.03 -10.46
CA ASN A 29 3.15 -2.35 -10.00
C ASN A 29 1.93 -2.88 -10.76
N VAL A 30 1.60 -2.28 -11.91
CA VAL A 30 0.50 -2.69 -12.79
C VAL A 30 1.08 -3.42 -14.02
N GLY A 31 0.48 -4.55 -14.41
CA GLY A 31 0.92 -5.29 -15.61
C GLY A 31 2.23 -6.04 -15.45
N LEU A 32 2.58 -6.42 -14.21
CA LEU A 32 3.80 -7.17 -13.92
C LEU A 32 3.75 -8.59 -14.50
N SER A 33 4.89 -9.07 -15.01
CA SER A 33 5.08 -10.49 -15.28
C SER A 33 5.22 -11.28 -13.97
N ILE A 34 5.10 -12.60 -14.05
CA ILE A 34 5.19 -13.49 -12.87
C ILE A 34 6.53 -13.30 -12.13
N GLU A 35 7.64 -13.22 -12.88
CA GLU A 35 8.97 -13.06 -12.29
C GLU A 35 9.14 -11.69 -11.61
N MET A 36 8.64 -10.62 -12.24
CA MET A 36 8.66 -9.27 -11.66
C MET A 36 7.83 -9.21 -10.39
N ALA A 37 6.61 -9.76 -10.41
CA ALA A 37 5.74 -9.85 -9.26
C ALA A 37 6.40 -10.62 -8.11
N MET A 38 7.10 -11.73 -8.42
CA MET A 38 7.84 -12.50 -7.42
C MET A 38 8.98 -11.69 -6.80
N ASN A 39 9.72 -10.92 -7.59
CA ASN A 39 10.81 -10.08 -7.08
C ASN A 39 10.28 -8.97 -6.15
N VAL A 40 9.23 -8.26 -6.57
CA VAL A 40 8.56 -7.25 -5.74
C VAL A 40 8.04 -7.85 -4.43
N THR A 41 7.46 -9.05 -4.51
CA THR A 41 6.93 -9.75 -3.33
C THR A 41 8.02 -10.13 -2.33
N LYS A 42 9.17 -10.63 -2.80
CA LYS A 42 10.32 -10.96 -1.93
C LYS A 42 10.84 -9.72 -1.21
N TYR A 43 11.00 -8.61 -1.94
CA TYR A 43 11.43 -7.34 -1.36
C TYR A 43 10.41 -6.82 -0.33
N PHE A 44 9.13 -6.82 -0.69
CA PHE A 44 8.04 -6.40 0.18
C PHE A 44 8.04 -7.16 1.52
N PHE A 45 8.14 -8.49 1.49
CA PHE A 45 8.16 -9.27 2.73
C PHE A 45 9.41 -9.03 3.57
N LYS A 46 10.57 -8.82 2.94
CA LYS A 46 11.81 -8.52 3.66
C LYS A 46 11.74 -7.19 4.41
N GLU A 47 11.20 -6.15 3.77
CA GLU A 47 11.05 -4.82 4.40
C GLU A 47 9.96 -4.82 5.47
N MET A 48 8.80 -5.42 5.18
CA MET A 48 7.66 -5.43 6.11
C MET A 48 7.84 -6.35 7.32
N ALA A 49 8.80 -7.29 7.28
CA ALA A 49 9.12 -8.16 8.41
C ALA A 49 10.02 -7.49 9.47
N GLN A 50 10.50 -6.27 9.21
CA GLN A 50 11.33 -5.53 10.18
C GLN A 50 10.51 -5.11 11.41
N LYS A 51 11.19 -4.91 12.55
CA LYS A 51 10.53 -4.41 13.77
C LYS A 51 9.99 -2.99 13.52
N SER A 52 8.68 -2.81 13.62
CA SER A 52 8.05 -1.52 13.42
C SER A 52 7.95 -0.71 14.71
N ASN A 53 8.48 0.52 14.70
CA ASN A 53 8.25 1.52 15.74
C ASN A 53 7.11 2.43 15.26
N SER A 54 5.88 1.92 15.21
CA SER A 54 4.74 2.59 14.57
C SER A 54 4.05 3.68 15.42
N PHE A 55 4.69 4.14 16.49
CA PHE A 55 4.09 5.02 17.50
C PHE A 55 3.76 6.43 17.00
N GLU A 56 4.50 6.97 16.04
CA GLU A 56 4.40 8.40 15.71
C GLU A 56 3.51 8.71 14.49
N THR A 57 3.36 7.77 13.55
CA THR A 57 2.74 8.05 12.25
C THR A 57 1.35 7.45 12.06
N SER A 58 1.06 6.32 12.71
CA SER A 58 -0.21 5.60 12.54
C SER A 58 -1.06 5.54 13.80
N LEU A 59 -0.46 5.79 14.96
CA LEU A 59 -1.12 5.80 16.26
C LEU A 59 -1.11 7.22 16.81
N VAL A 60 -2.22 7.61 17.45
CA VAL A 60 -2.33 8.89 18.15
C VAL A 60 -2.39 8.61 19.64
N GLU A 61 -1.40 9.10 20.38
CA GLU A 61 -1.40 9.07 21.83
C GLU A 61 -2.19 10.25 22.41
N GLU A 62 -2.78 10.08 23.60
CA GLU A 62 -3.57 11.12 24.29
C GLU A 62 -2.85 12.46 24.40
N LYS A 63 -1.51 12.43 24.57
CA LYS A 63 -0.65 13.62 24.66
C LYS A 63 -0.58 14.39 23.34
N ASN A 64 -0.70 13.70 22.21
CA ASN A 64 -0.57 14.24 20.86
C ASN A 64 -1.91 14.63 20.23
N VAL A 65 -3.05 14.22 20.81
CA VAL A 65 -4.41 14.55 20.33
C VAL A 65 -4.62 16.06 20.21
N LYS A 66 -4.19 16.83 21.23
CA LYS A 66 -4.36 18.29 21.25
C LYS A 66 -3.58 19.02 20.16
N ASN A 67 -2.47 18.43 19.69
CA ASN A 67 -1.67 18.99 18.61
C ASN A 67 -2.27 18.66 17.23
N PHE A 68 -2.91 17.48 17.11
CA PHE A 68 -3.61 17.08 15.89
C PHE A 68 -4.90 17.87 15.64
N LEU A 69 -5.65 18.21 16.70
CA LEU A 69 -6.91 18.96 16.58
C LEU A 69 -6.75 20.47 16.32
N LYS A 70 -5.51 20.99 16.40
CA LYS A 70 -5.20 22.42 16.16
C LYS A 70 -4.86 22.75 14.70
N LYS A 71 -4.83 21.75 13.83
CA LYS A 71 -4.58 21.89 12.39
C LYS A 71 -5.90 22.03 11.64
#